data_AF-A0A9E2QQU6-F1
#
_entry.id   AF-A0A9E2QQU6-F1
#
_cell.length_a   1.000
_cell.length_b   1.000
_cell.length_c   1.000
_cell.angle_alpha   90.00
_cell.angle_beta   90.00
_cell.angle_gamma   90.00
#
_symmetry.space_group_name_H-M   'P 1'
#
loop_
_entity.id
_entity.type
_entity.pdbx_description
1 polymer ?
#
loop_
_entity_poly.entity_id
_entity_poly.type
_entity_poly.pdbx_seq_one_letter_code
_entity_poly.pdbx_strand_id
1 'polypeptide(L)' 'MPELSPAQRTAGTARFLLAAGSLFAAEAIWRDSVARTLMATLLILFGGGLLYVAKRSD' A
#
# COMPACT_ATOMS: atom_id res chain seq x y z
N MET A 1 -24.94 -4.98 -6.17
CA MET A 1 -23.78 -4.51 -5.39
C MET A 1 -23.86 -3.00 -5.34
N PRO A 2 -23.67 -2.33 -4.19
CA PRO A 2 -23.58 -0.88 -4.19
C PRO A 2 -22.42 -0.44 -5.09
N GLU A 3 -22.68 0.51 -6.00
CA GLU A 3 -21.65 1.12 -6.84
C GLU A 3 -20.64 1.84 -5.94
N LEU A 4 -19.41 1.34 -5.89
CA LEU A 4 -18.34 1.98 -5.14
C LEU A 4 -17.90 3.26 -5.83
N SER A 5 -17.74 4.34 -5.07
CA SER A 5 -17.16 5.58 -5.59
C SER A 5 -15.73 5.32 -6.09
N PRO A 6 -15.22 6.10 -7.06
CA PRO A 6 -13.82 5.98 -7.50
C PRO A 6 -12.80 6.08 -6.35
N ALA A 7 -13.09 6.94 -5.36
CA ALA A 7 -12.28 7.09 -4.15
C ALA A 7 -12.28 5.81 -3.30
N GLN A 8 -13.44 5.17 -3.13
CA GLN A 8 -13.56 3.90 -2.40
C GLN A 8 -12.81 2.74 -3.08
N ARG A 9 -12.86 2.65 -4.41
CA ARG A 9 -12.08 1.65 -5.17
C ARG A 9 -10.58 1.86 -4.97
N THR A 10 -10.14 3.12 -5.07
CA THR A 10 -8.74 3.52 -4.87
C THR A 10 -8.28 3.20 -3.44
N ALA A 11 -9.09 3.52 -2.44
CA ALA A 11 -8.82 3.20 -1.05
C ALA A 11 -8.70 1.69 -0.81
N GLY A 12 -9.49 0.87 -1.51
CA GLY A 12 -9.36 -0.59 -1.50
C GLY A 12 -8.00 -1.06 -2.00
N THR A 13 -7.60 -0.65 -3.21
CA THR A 13 -6.28 -0.99 -3.79
C THR A 13 -5.13 -0.51 -2.90
N ALA A 14 -5.25 0.70 -2.36
CA ALA A 14 -4.23 1.30 -1.52
C ALA A 14 -4.01 0.53 -0.20
N ARG A 15 -5.08 -0.03 0.39
CA ARG A 15 -4.97 -0.95 1.55
C ARG A 15 -4.24 -2.25 1.20
N PHE A 16 -4.51 -2.83 0.04
CA PHE A 16 -3.80 -4.03 -0.43
C PHE A 16 -2.30 -3.76 -0.61
N LEU A 17 -1.94 -2.61 -1.19
CA LEU A 17 -0.54 -2.22 -1.35
C LEU A 17 0.17 -2.03 -0.02
N LEU A 18 -0.50 -1.41 0.97
CA LEU A 18 0.05 -1.30 2.32
C LEU A 18 0.24 -2.67 2.98
N ALA A 19 -0.74 -3.57 2.86
CA ALA A 19 -0.64 -4.92 3.42
C ALA A 19 0.51 -5.71 2.79
N ALA A 20 0.62 -5.68 1.46
CA ALA A 20 1.73 -6.30 0.74
C ALA A 20 3.08 -5.69 1.15
N GLY A 21 3.20 -4.36 1.14
CA GLY A 21 4.42 -3.67 1.56
C GLY A 21 4.85 -4.03 2.99
N SER A 22 3.89 -4.18 3.91
CA SER A 22 4.16 -4.58 5.30
C SER A 22 4.69 -6.02 5.40
N LEU A 23 4.11 -6.95 4.64
CA LEU A 23 4.58 -8.34 4.53
C LEU A 23 6.01 -8.43 3.98
N PHE A 24 6.28 -7.69 2.89
CA PHE A 24 7.61 -7.66 2.29
C PHE A 24 8.63 -6.98 3.20
N ALA A 25 8.24 -5.96 3.98
CA ALA A 25 9.12 -5.33 4.97
C ALA A 25 9.53 -6.33 6.05
N ALA A 26 8.57 -7.08 6.59
CA ALA A 26 8.83 -8.12 7.59
C ALA A 26 9.78 -9.21 7.04
N GLU A 27 9.54 -9.68 5.80
CA GLU A 27 10.41 -10.65 5.16
C GLU A 27 11.82 -10.08 4.89
N ALA A 28 11.91 -8.82 4.47
CA ALA A 28 13.18 -8.16 4.18
C ALA A 28 14.05 -8.01 5.41
N ILE A 29 13.45 -7.67 6.56
CA ILE A 29 14.14 -7.59 7.86
C ILE A 29 14.66 -8.96 8.27
N TRP A 30 13.84 -10.01 8.14
CA TRP A 30 14.30 -11.38 8.44
C TRP A 30 15.49 -11.78 7.57
N ARG A 31 15.39 -11.51 6.26
CA ARG A 31 16.40 -11.94 5.27
C ARG A 31 17.59 -10.99 5.12
N ASP A 32 17.61 -9.89 5.87
CA ASP A 32 18.60 -8.80 5.76
C ASP A 32 18.86 -8.36 4.30
N SER A 33 17.78 -8.14 3.55
CA SER A 33 17.85 -7.90 2.10
C SER A 33 17.47 -6.46 1.74
N VAL A 34 18.48 -5.66 1.35
CA VAL A 34 18.31 -4.25 0.95
C VAL A 34 17.31 -4.10 -0.20
N ALA A 35 17.41 -4.93 -1.24
CA ALA A 35 16.51 -4.84 -2.39
C ALA A 35 15.04 -5.08 -2.01
N ARG A 36 14.79 -6.04 -1.10
CA ARG A 36 13.43 -6.31 -0.60
C ARG A 36 12.94 -5.18 0.31
N THR A 37 13.82 -4.61 1.11
CA THR A 37 13.50 -3.43 1.93
C THR A 37 13.09 -2.25 1.04
N LEU A 38 13.86 -1.95 0.00
CA LEU A 38 13.52 -0.88 -0.95
C LEU A 38 12.16 -1.13 -1.62
N MET A 39 11.87 -2.37 -2.00
CA MET A 39 10.57 -2.69 -2.59
C MET A 39 9.41 -2.55 -1.61
N ALA A 40 9.59 -3.02 -0.38
CA ALA A 40 8.61 -2.84 0.68
C ALA A 40 8.33 -1.35 0.95
N THR A 41 9.39 -0.53 1.03
CA THR A 41 9.27 0.92 1.21
C THR A 41 8.48 1.56 0.07
N LEU A 42 8.77 1.21 -1.19
CA LEU A 42 8.06 1.76 -2.35
C LEU A 42 6.57 1.39 -2.33
N LEU A 43 6.23 0.13 -1.99
CA LEU A 43 4.84 -0.30 -1.84
C LEU A 43 4.11 0.45 -0.72
N ILE A 44 4.77 0.63 0.42
CA ILE A 44 4.20 1.35 1.57
C ILE A 44 3.97 2.83 1.22
N LEU A 45 4.96 3.50 0.62
CA LEU A 45 4.83 4.91 0.23
C LEU A 45 3.74 5.10 -0.83
N PHE A 46 3.68 4.21 -1.82
CA PHE A 46 2.69 4.30 -2.88
C PHE A 46 1.27 4.00 -2.36
N GLY A 47 1.08 2.93 -1.60
CA GLY A 47 -0.20 2.62 -0.95
C GLY A 47 -0.65 3.69 0.03
N GLY A 48 0.27 4.23 0.84
CA GLY A 48 0.00 5.32 1.77
C GLY A 48 -0.39 6.61 1.05
N GLY A 49 0.31 6.97 -0.02
CA GLY A 49 -0.01 8.11 -0.87
C GLY A 49 -1.39 7.99 -1.52
N LEU A 50 -1.71 6.82 -2.08
CA LEU A 50 -3.04 6.56 -2.65
C LEU A 50 -4.15 6.66 -1.60
N LEU A 51 -3.94 6.13 -0.39
CA LEU A 51 -4.92 6.25 0.69
C LEU A 51 -5.11 7.70 1.14
N TYR A 52 -4.02 8.47 1.21
CA TYR A 52 -4.06 9.87 1.56
C TYR A 52 -4.87 10.68 0.55
N VAL A 53 -4.60 10.48 -0.75
CA VAL A 53 -5.34 11.15 -1.83
C VAL A 53 -6.80 10.71 -1.82
N ALA A 54 -7.08 9.40 -1.74
CA ALA A 54 -8.44 8.87 -1.74
C ALA A 54 -9.30 9.47 -0.63
N LYS A 55 -8.76 9.62 0.59
CA LYS A 55 -9.45 10.24 1.73
C LYS A 55 -9.72 11.74 1.56
N ARG A 56 -8.99 12.42 0.67
CA ARG A 56 -9.14 13.86 0.43
C ARG A 56 -10.11 14.16 -0.72
N SER A 57 -10.36 13.16 -1.56
CA SER A 57 -11.29 13.19 -2.69
C SER A 57 -12.68 12.63 -2.37
N ASP A 58 -12.88 12.12 -1.15
CA ASP A 58 -14.18 11.73 -0.57
C ASP A 58 -14.75 12.92 0.23
#